data_AF-A0A4Y2N974-F1
#
_entry.id   AF-A0A4Y2N974-F1
#
_cell.length_a   1.000
_cell.length_b   1.000
_cell.length_c   1.000
_cell.angle_alpha   90.00
_cell.angle_beta   90.00
_cell.angle_gamma   90.00
#
_symmetry.space_group_name_H-M   'P 1'
#
loop_
_entity.id
_entity.type
_entity.pdbx_description
1 polymer ?
#
loop_
_entity_poly.entity_id
_entity_poly.type
_entity_poly.pdbx_seq_one_letter_code
_entity_poly.pdbx_strand_id
1 'polypeptide(L)'
;MNSNQGGVFQQNNARPLTAVIIQHALQSVDMLPRPARSLDLSPIEHVWDIIRRQLQRHPQPALTVPVLTVQVQQVWNPIPQTDIRHL
;
A
#
# COMPACT_ATOMS: atom_id res chain seq x y z
N MET A 1 10.63 7.93 23.96
CA MET A 1 9.99 8.21 22.64
C MET A 1 10.92 7.60 21.61
N ASN A 2 10.52 6.48 21.03
CA ASN A 2 11.43 5.66 20.23
C ASN A 2 11.54 6.29 18.84
N SER A 3 12.73 6.80 18.52
CA SER A 3 13.07 7.35 17.21
C SER A 3 12.83 6.27 16.15
N ASN A 4 11.87 6.49 15.25
CA ASN A 4 11.74 5.70 14.04
C ASN A 4 13.05 5.82 13.26
N GLN A 5 13.76 4.71 13.09
CA GLN A 5 15.03 4.66 12.37
C GLN A 5 14.80 4.97 10.88
N GLY A 6 15.07 6.21 10.45
CA GLY A 6 15.49 6.58 9.08
C GLY A 6 14.59 6.21 7.89
N GLY A 7 13.29 5.95 8.08
CA GLY A 7 12.37 5.61 6.99
C GLY A 7 11.72 6.84 6.35
N VAL A 8 11.61 6.84 5.01
CA VAL A 8 10.88 7.87 4.24
C VAL A 8 9.49 7.35 3.88
N PHE A 9 8.45 8.15 4.11
CA PHE A 9 7.07 7.84 3.76
C PHE A 9 6.74 8.26 2.33
N GLN A 10 6.18 7.34 1.55
CA GLN A 10 5.72 7.59 0.19
C GLN A 10 4.22 7.31 0.10
N GLN A 11 3.45 8.30 -0.37
CA GLN A 11 2.01 8.17 -0.63
C GLN A 11 1.63 8.68 -2.03
N ASN A 12 0.43 8.34 -2.49
CA ASN A 12 -0.12 8.89 -3.73
C ASN A 12 -0.68 10.30 -3.50
N ASN A 13 -0.74 11.11 -4.57
CA ASN A 13 -1.22 12.50 -4.50
C ASN A 13 -2.76 12.58 -4.57
N ALA A 14 -3.49 11.61 -4.01
CA ALA A 14 -4.95 11.68 -3.97
C ALA A 14 -5.39 12.90 -3.16
N ARG A 15 -6.39 13.64 -3.65
CA ARG A 15 -6.83 14.92 -3.05
C ARG A 15 -7.11 14.89 -1.54
N PRO A 16 -7.72 13.84 -0.97
CA PRO A 16 -7.91 13.75 0.49
C PRO A 16 -6.59 13.76 1.27
N LEU A 17 -5.52 13.22 0.70
CA LEU A 17 -4.19 13.10 1.32
C LEU A 17 -3.35 14.37 1.20
N THR A 18 -3.82 15.37 0.45
CA THR A 18 -3.18 16.70 0.34
C THR A 18 -3.88 17.75 1.19
N ALA A 19 -4.94 17.38 1.93
CA ALA A 19 -5.63 18.29 2.83
C ALA A 19 -4.70 18.79 3.95
N VAL A 20 -4.88 20.04 4.37
CA VAL A 20 -4.05 20.71 5.39
C VAL A 20 -3.96 19.90 6.69
N ILE A 21 -5.04 19.23 7.09
CA ILE A 21 -5.09 18.39 8.29
C ILE A 21 -4.10 17.22 8.18
N ILE A 22 -4.05 16.58 7.01
CA ILE A 22 -3.13 15.46 6.77
C ILE A 22 -1.68 15.97 6.62
N GLN A 23 -1.48 17.11 5.97
CA GLN A 23 -0.16 17.75 5.91
C GLN A 23 0.38 18.07 7.31
N HIS A 24 -0.48 18.59 8.20
CA HIS A 24 -0.11 18.87 9.58
C HIS A 24 0.24 17.60 10.36
N ALA A 25 -0.53 16.51 10.19
CA ALA A 25 -0.25 15.23 10.82
C ALA A 25 1.07 14.59 10.33
N LEU A 26 1.51 14.90 9.11
CA LEU A 26 2.73 14.37 8.50
C LEU A 26 3.95 15.29 8.66
N GLN A 27 3.86 16.40 9.41
CA GLN A 27 4.99 17.36 9.55
C GLN A 27 6.25 16.76 10.16
N SER A 28 6.12 15.75 11.03
CA SER A 28 7.24 15.06 11.68
C SER A 28 7.69 13.80 10.95
N VAL A 29 7.16 13.54 9.75
CA VAL A 29 7.45 12.36 8.93
C VAL A 29 8.23 12.80 7.70
N ASP A 30 9.36 12.14 7.43
CA ASP A 30 10.11 12.38 6.20
C ASP A 30 9.29 11.91 5.00
N MET A 31 8.91 12.84 4.12
CA MET A 31 8.05 12.58 2.96
C MET A 31 8.86 12.49 1.67
N LEU A 32 8.63 11.45 0.86
CA LEU A 32 9.19 11.38 -0.48
C LEU A 32 8.39 12.30 -1.44
N PRO A 33 9.00 13.33 -2.06
CA PRO A 33 8.31 14.17 -3.01
C PRO A 33 7.97 13.39 -4.28
N ARG A 34 6.69 13.29 -4.64
CA ARG A 34 6.22 12.54 -5.82
C ARG A 34 5.94 13.47 -7.01
N PRO A 35 6.43 13.16 -8.23
CA PRO A 35 6.04 13.90 -9.43
C PRO A 35 4.55 13.73 -9.74
N ALA A 36 3.92 14.79 -10.26
CA ALA A 36 2.52 14.74 -10.68
C ALA A 36 2.32 13.65 -11.75
N ARG A 37 1.30 12.79 -11.57
CA ARG A 37 0.91 11.69 -12.47
C ARG A 37 1.77 10.41 -12.47
N SER A 38 2.62 10.16 -11.46
CA SER A 38 3.25 8.84 -11.31
C SER A 38 2.37 7.84 -10.52
N LEU A 39 1.34 7.31 -11.19
CA LEU A 39 0.56 6.20 -10.64
C LEU A 39 1.41 4.92 -10.59
N ASP A 40 2.27 4.71 -11.59
CA ASP A 40 3.10 3.51 -11.78
C ASP A 40 4.30 3.36 -10.83
N LEU A 41 4.62 4.34 -9.99
CA LEU A 41 5.85 4.34 -9.17
C LEU A 41 5.62 4.17 -7.68
N SER A 42 4.47 3.63 -7.28
CA SER A 42 4.20 3.37 -5.87
C SER A 42 4.36 1.88 -5.58
N PRO A 43 5.32 1.46 -4.74
CA PRO A 43 5.48 0.06 -4.36
C PRO A 43 4.17 -0.60 -3.87
N ILE A 44 3.30 0.17 -3.20
CA ILE A 44 1.98 -0.32 -2.77
C ILE A 44 1.05 -0.73 -3.93
N GLU A 45 1.11 -0.06 -5.09
CA GLU A 45 0.28 -0.43 -6.25
C GLU A 45 0.76 -1.76 -6.84
N HIS A 46 2.07 -2.02 -6.82
CA HIS A 46 2.61 -3.30 -7.23
C HIS A 46 2.20 -4.42 -6.27
N VAL A 47 2.24 -4.18 -4.96
CA VAL A 47 1.72 -5.14 -3.97
C VAL A 47 0.23 -5.42 -4.20
N TRP A 48 -0.57 -4.39 -4.53
CA TRP A 48 -1.98 -4.56 -4.88
C TRP A 48 -2.17 -5.42 -6.14
N ASP A 49 -1.30 -5.29 -7.14
CA ASP A 49 -1.34 -6.12 -8.34
C ASP A 49 -1.04 -7.60 -8.02
N ILE A 50 -0.06 -7.88 -7.16
CA ILE A 50 0.23 -9.24 -6.66
C ILE A 50 -1.02 -9.83 -6.01
N ILE A 51 -1.64 -9.10 -5.06
CA ILE A 51 -2.85 -9.52 -4.36
C ILE A 51 -3.99 -9.78 -5.35
N ARG A 52 -4.21 -8.87 -6.30
CA ARG A 52 -5.28 -9.00 -7.30
C ARG A 52 -5.08 -10.25 -8.16
N ARG A 53 -3.85 -10.51 -8.64
CA ARG A 53 -3.53 -11.71 -9.44
C ARG A 53 -3.72 -13.00 -8.65
N GLN A 54 -3.39 -13.01 -7.36
CA GLN A 54 -3.63 -14.18 -6.51
C GLN A 54 -5.11 -14.38 -6.24
N LEU A 55 -5.85 -13.31 -5.98
CA LEU A 55 -7.31 -13.36 -5.75
C LEU A 55 -8.06 -13.83 -7.01
N GLN A 56 -7.63 -13.43 -8.20
CA GLN A 56 -8.20 -13.92 -9.47
C GLN A 56 -8.01 -15.41 -9.69
N ARG A 57 -6.95 -16.00 -9.11
CA ARG A 57 -6.68 -17.45 -9.14
C ARG A 57 -7.36 -18.19 -7.99
N HIS A 58 -7.99 -17.49 -7.06
CA HIS A 58 -8.64 -18.09 -5.92
C HIS A 58 -9.84 -18.93 -6.37
N PRO A 59 -9.97 -20.19 -5.93
CA PRO A 59 -10.97 -21.13 -6.47
C PRO A 59 -12.42 -20.73 -6.18
N GLN A 60 -12.64 -19.90 -5.16
CA GLN A 60 -13.96 -19.39 -4.80
C GLN A 60 -13.98 -17.87 -4.88
N PRO A 61 -14.88 -17.26 -5.68
CA PRO A 61 -15.04 -15.81 -5.70
C PRO A 61 -15.62 -15.32 -4.36
N ALA A 62 -15.14 -14.17 -3.88
CA ALA A 62 -15.73 -13.54 -2.71
C ALA A 62 -17.09 -12.92 -3.05
N LEU A 63 -18.15 -13.42 -2.41
CA LEU A 63 -19.52 -12.92 -2.59
C LEU A 63 -19.94 -11.89 -1.51
N THR A 64 -19.14 -11.74 -0.45
CA THR A 64 -19.40 -10.82 0.65
C THR A 64 -18.12 -10.14 1.10
N VAL A 65 -18.25 -8.96 1.71
CA VAL A 65 -17.09 -8.21 2.27
C VAL A 65 -16.31 -9.05 3.29
N PRO A 66 -16.93 -9.77 4.25
CA PRO A 66 -16.19 -10.61 5.19
C PRO A 66 -15.36 -11.71 4.50
N VAL A 67 -15.93 -12.36 3.48
CA VAL A 67 -15.21 -13.38 2.70
C VAL A 67 -14.04 -12.75 1.94
N LEU A 68 -14.25 -11.59 1.33
CA LEU A 68 -13.18 -10.86 0.64
C LEU A 68 -12.04 -10.48 1.60
N THR A 69 -12.36 -9.98 2.79
CA THR A 69 -11.36 -9.62 3.82
C THR A 69 -10.49 -10.82 4.19
N VAL A 70 -11.10 -11.99 4.41
CA VAL A 70 -10.38 -13.23 4.72
C VAL A 70 -9.49 -13.65 3.55
N GLN A 71 -10.01 -13.63 2.33
CA GLN A 71 -9.25 -14.01 1.13
C GLN A 71 -8.07 -13.08 0.88
N VAL A 72 -8.25 -11.76 1.05
CA VAL A 72 -7.17 -10.77 0.96
C VAL A 72 -6.09 -11.06 2.01
N GLN A 73 -6.47 -11.38 3.25
CA GLN A 73 -5.50 -11.74 4.29
C GLN A 73 -4.72 -13.02 3.94
N GLN A 74 -5.40 -14.02 3.38
CA GLN A 74 -4.81 -15.30 2.98
C GLN A 74 -3.79 -15.15 1.85
N VAL A 75 -4.01 -14.22 0.91
CA VAL A 75 -3.04 -13.92 -0.17
C VAL A 75 -1.96 -12.94 0.28
N TRP A 76 -2.26 -12.06 1.24
CA TRP A 76 -1.30 -11.10 1.80
C TRP A 76 -0.22 -11.77 2.65
N ASN A 77 -0.62 -12.61 3.60
CA ASN A 77 0.28 -13.22 4.58
C ASN A 77 1.48 -13.99 4.00
N PRO A 78 1.31 -14.78 2.92
CA PRO A 78 2.42 -15.56 2.36
C PRO A 78 3.27 -14.78 1.35
N ILE A 79 3.01 -13.48 1.09
CA ILE A 79 3.85 -12.70 0.16
C ILE A 79 5.29 -12.66 0.69
N PRO A 80 6.27 -13.22 -0.06
CA PRO A 80 7.66 -13.20 0.35
C PRO A 80 8.16 -11.76 0.50
N GLN A 81 8.93 -11.51 1.56
CA GLN A 81 9.59 -10.21 1.73
C GLN A 81 10.60 -9.92 0.62
N THR A 82 11.13 -10.95 -0.06
CA THR A 82 11.95 -10.78 -1.26
C THR A 82 11.17 -10.09 -2.37
N ASP A 83 9.91 -10.47 -2.58
CA ASP A 83 9.08 -9.90 -3.63
C ASP A 83 8.81 -8.42 -3.34
N ILE A 84 8.61 -8.06 -2.06
CA ILE A 84 8.41 -6.67 -1.62
C ILE A 84 9.70 -5.84 -1.72
N ARG A 85 10.87 -6.42 -1.43
CA ARG A 85 12.17 -5.73 -1.49
C ARG A 85 12.67 -5.48 -2.91
N HIS A 86 12.10 -6.20 -3.89
CA HIS A 86 12.47 -6.10 -5.30
C HIS A 86 11.51 -5.19 -6.10
N LEU A 87 10.60 -4.49 -5.42
CA LEU A 87 9.66 -3.52 -6.01
C LEU A 87 10.30 -2.16 -6.31
#